data_AF-A0A851A1V4-F1
#
_entry.id   AF-A0A851A1V4-F1
#
_cell.length_a   1.000
_cell.length_b   1.000
_cell.length_c   1.000
_cell.angle_alpha   90.00
_cell.angle_beta   90.00
_cell.angle_gamma   90.00
#
_symmetry.space_group_name_H-M   'P 1'
#
loop_
_entity.id
_entity.type
_entity.pdbx_description
1 polymer ?
#
loop_
_entity_poly.entity_id
_entity_poly.type
_entity_poly.pdbx_seq_one_letter_code
_entity_poly.pdbx_strand_id
1 'polypeptide(L)'
;DLFHNPLAQDPDYRHYVIYFIPSVQLLDRKSVTQGERESAFHLYNRERSCVVQSIAFGKRVNTPLGTTVGSSRCTQPARLMMPSGCEFGNHTNKVPFENPEDAVLLRAVTRSLMEFSSIDWNKVATCQERRLENKAEEPHEKLTIQFR
;
A
#
# COMPACT_ATOMS: atom_id res chain seq x y z
N ASP A 1 12.43 -33.10 -11.19
CA ASP A 1 11.17 -33.52 -11.81
C ASP A 1 10.48 -34.44 -10.81
N LEU A 2 9.28 -34.10 -10.34
CA LEU A 2 8.49 -34.89 -9.39
C LEU A 2 7.27 -35.53 -10.07
N PHE A 3 7.16 -35.40 -11.39
CA PHE A 3 6.10 -35.97 -12.19
C PHE A 3 6.02 -37.50 -11.99
N HIS A 4 4.79 -38.03 -11.85
CA HIS A 4 4.49 -39.42 -11.51
C HIS A 4 4.96 -39.92 -10.12
N ASN A 5 5.40 -39.02 -9.23
CA ASN A 5 5.58 -39.37 -7.82
C ASN A 5 4.20 -39.45 -7.13
N PRO A 6 3.95 -40.40 -6.22
CA PRO A 6 2.74 -40.41 -5.38
C PRO A 6 2.49 -39.08 -4.66
N LEU A 7 3.54 -38.35 -4.29
CA LEU A 7 3.46 -37.01 -3.69
C LEU A 7 2.85 -35.97 -4.64
N ALA A 8 3.01 -36.15 -5.96
CA ALA A 8 2.44 -35.24 -6.95
C ALA A 8 0.91 -35.42 -7.13
N GLN A 9 0.29 -36.37 -6.43
CA GLN A 9 -1.17 -36.56 -6.41
C GLN A 9 -1.88 -35.61 -5.46
N ASP A 10 -1.17 -35.03 -4.48
CA ASP A 10 -1.75 -34.09 -3.51
C ASP A 10 -2.01 -32.73 -4.18
N PRO A 11 -3.24 -32.17 -4.12
CA PRO A 11 -3.54 -30.89 -4.76
C PRO A 11 -2.63 -29.73 -4.31
N ASP A 12 -2.09 -29.76 -3.09
CA ASP A 12 -1.25 -28.70 -2.54
C ASP A 12 0.26 -28.97 -2.66
N TYR A 13 0.68 -30.11 -3.22
CA TYR A 13 2.11 -30.48 -3.35
C TYR A 13 2.91 -29.37 -4.03
N ARG A 14 2.31 -28.75 -5.06
CA ARG A 14 3.01 -27.77 -5.88
C ARG A 14 3.31 -26.50 -5.09
N HIS A 15 2.31 -25.97 -4.37
CA HIS A 15 2.49 -24.82 -3.49
C HIS A 15 3.45 -25.14 -2.35
N TYR A 16 3.39 -26.36 -1.81
CA TYR A 16 4.30 -26.83 -0.76
C TYR A 16 5.75 -26.76 -1.24
N VAL A 17 6.06 -27.40 -2.37
CA VAL A 17 7.42 -27.42 -2.93
C VAL A 17 7.91 -26.02 -3.27
N ILE A 18 7.05 -25.17 -3.85
CA ILE A 18 7.38 -23.78 -4.20
C ILE A 18 7.74 -22.96 -2.94
N TYR A 19 7.01 -23.15 -1.83
CA TYR A 19 7.28 -22.42 -0.59
C TYR A 19 8.56 -22.90 0.10
N PHE A 20 8.74 -24.21 0.26
CA PHE A 20 9.87 -24.77 1.00
C PHE A 20 11.18 -24.79 0.20
N ILE A 21 11.11 -24.74 -1.13
CA ILE A 21 12.27 -24.74 -2.01
C ILE A 21 12.22 -23.52 -2.95
N PRO A 22 12.51 -22.31 -2.44
CA PRO A 22 12.36 -21.07 -3.20
C PRO A 22 13.29 -20.97 -4.42
N SER A 23 14.37 -21.75 -4.46
CA SER A 23 15.32 -21.82 -5.58
C SER A 23 14.75 -22.50 -6.84
N VAL A 24 13.64 -23.23 -6.72
CA VAL A 24 13.02 -23.92 -7.87
C VAL A 24 12.44 -22.90 -8.84
N GLN A 25 12.91 -22.92 -10.08
CA GLN A 25 12.38 -22.08 -11.18
C GLN A 25 11.45 -22.86 -12.12
N LEU A 26 11.65 -24.18 -12.21
CA LEU A 26 10.91 -25.09 -13.08
C LEU A 26 10.51 -26.33 -12.28
N LEU A 27 9.22 -26.62 -12.24
CA LEU A 27 8.66 -27.76 -11.51
C LEU A 27 7.67 -28.50 -12.42
N ASP A 28 7.89 -29.79 -12.63
CA ASP A 28 7.09 -30.69 -13.48
C ASP A 28 6.87 -30.13 -14.88
N ARG A 29 7.98 -29.63 -15.47
CA ARG A 29 8.04 -29.02 -16.81
C ARG A 29 7.23 -27.73 -16.94
N LYS A 30 6.70 -27.19 -15.84
CA LYS A 30 6.02 -25.89 -15.78
C LYS A 30 6.89 -24.89 -15.03
N SER A 31 7.08 -23.70 -15.60
CA SER A 31 7.77 -22.62 -14.89
C SER A 31 6.99 -22.24 -13.63
N VAL A 32 7.72 -21.90 -12.57
CA VAL A 32 7.12 -21.39 -11.33
C VAL A 32 6.85 -19.90 -11.54
N THR A 33 5.58 -19.52 -11.47
CA THR A 33 5.13 -18.14 -11.65
C THR A 33 5.22 -17.37 -10.33
N GLN A 34 5.30 -16.03 -10.44
CA GLN A 34 5.29 -15.16 -9.27
C GLN A 34 3.97 -15.26 -8.48
N GLY A 35 2.83 -15.42 -9.17
CA GLY A 35 1.53 -15.61 -8.51
C GLY A 35 1.45 -16.88 -7.68
N GLU A 36 2.08 -17.98 -8.11
CA GLU A 36 2.16 -19.22 -7.32
C GLU A 36 3.03 -19.03 -6.08
N ARG A 37 4.12 -18.25 -6.18
CA ARG A 37 4.99 -17.93 -5.03
C ARG A 37 4.25 -17.10 -4.00
N GLU A 38 3.51 -16.09 -4.44
CA GLU A 38 2.69 -15.26 -3.57
C GLU A 38 1.57 -16.07 -2.91
N SER A 39 0.88 -16.91 -3.68
CA SER A 39 -0.17 -17.80 -3.18
C SER A 39 0.37 -18.78 -2.13
N ALA A 40 1.52 -19.41 -2.41
CA ALA A 40 2.18 -20.31 -1.47
C ALA A 40 2.68 -19.58 -0.22
N PHE A 41 3.20 -18.36 -0.36
CA PHE A 41 3.60 -17.51 0.77
C PHE A 41 2.41 -17.16 1.68
N HIS A 42 1.27 -16.79 1.10
CA HIS A 42 0.05 -16.51 1.86
C HIS A 42 -0.50 -17.75 2.58
N LEU A 43 -0.39 -18.93 1.96
CA LEU A 43 -0.87 -20.19 2.52
C LEU A 43 -0.02 -20.69 3.70
N TYR A 44 1.31 -20.70 3.54
CA TYR A 44 2.23 -21.30 4.52
C TYR A 44 2.85 -20.29 5.49
N ASN A 45 2.71 -18.98 5.28
CA ASN A 45 3.21 -17.94 6.17
C ASN A 45 2.15 -16.89 6.53
N ARG A 46 1.12 -17.32 7.25
CA ARG A 46 -0.01 -16.46 7.63
C ARG A 46 0.42 -15.22 8.42
N GLU A 47 1.34 -15.36 9.37
CA GLU A 47 1.80 -14.23 10.20
C GLU A 47 2.48 -13.16 9.35
N ARG A 48 3.48 -13.53 8.54
CA ARG A 48 4.16 -12.54 7.68
C ARG A 48 3.25 -12.04 6.57
N SER A 49 2.35 -12.87 6.05
CA SER A 49 1.31 -12.48 5.10
C SER A 49 0.44 -11.35 5.67
N CYS A 50 -0.09 -11.51 6.88
CA CYS A 50 -0.88 -10.48 7.55
C CYS A 50 -0.06 -9.20 7.75
N VAL A 51 1.21 -9.32 8.15
CA VAL A 51 2.10 -8.16 8.31
C VAL A 51 2.27 -7.42 6.98
N VAL A 52 2.60 -8.10 5.89
CA VAL A 52 2.78 -7.49 4.56
C VAL A 52 1.49 -6.78 4.12
N GLN A 53 0.33 -7.41 4.31
CA GLN A 53 -0.96 -6.82 3.98
C GLN A 53 -1.33 -5.63 4.87
N SER A 54 -0.84 -5.59 6.11
CA SER A 54 -1.08 -4.50 7.06
C SER A 54 -0.15 -3.29 6.91
N ILE A 55 0.88 -3.39 6.06
CA ILE A 55 1.85 -2.31 5.88
C ILE A 55 1.35 -1.36 4.78
N ALA A 56 1.07 -0.11 5.15
CA ALA A 56 0.81 0.98 4.22
C ALA A 56 1.69 2.18 4.60
N PHE A 57 2.35 2.80 3.61
CA PHE A 57 3.20 3.98 3.81
C PHE A 57 4.25 3.84 4.92
N GLY A 58 4.87 2.66 5.03
CA GLY A 58 5.89 2.38 6.05
C GLY A 58 5.38 2.24 7.48
N LYS A 59 4.05 2.28 7.70
CA LYS A 59 3.42 2.04 9.01
C LYS A 59 2.63 0.74 8.99
N ARG A 60 2.71 -0.03 10.08
CA ARG A 60 1.88 -1.20 10.33
C ARG A 60 0.52 -0.75 10.86
N VAL A 61 -0.56 -1.15 10.20
CA VAL A 61 -1.94 -0.95 10.66
C VAL A 61 -2.35 -2.18 11.47
N ASN A 62 -2.50 -2.04 12.79
CA ASN A 62 -2.85 -3.15 13.68
C ASN A 62 -4.35 -3.55 13.63
N THR A 63 -5.09 -3.06 12.64
CA THR A 63 -6.53 -3.36 12.53
C THR A 63 -6.69 -4.79 12.04
N PRO A 64 -7.29 -5.70 12.82
CA PRO A 64 -7.59 -7.04 12.34
C PRO A 64 -8.58 -6.90 11.18
N LEU A 65 -8.18 -7.34 9.99
CA LEU A 65 -9.09 -7.44 8.85
C LEU A 65 -10.07 -8.57 9.17
N GLY A 66 -11.23 -8.19 9.71
CA GLY A 66 -12.35 -9.10 9.91
C GLY A 66 -12.63 -9.82 8.60
N THR A 67 -12.52 -11.15 8.63
CA THR A 67 -12.76 -12.00 7.48
C THR A 67 -14.26 -11.99 7.17
N THR A 68 -14.71 -11.01 6.38
CA THR A 68 -16.03 -11.10 5.75
C THR A 68 -15.88 -12.08 4.59
N VAL A 69 -16.37 -13.31 4.81
CA VAL A 69 -16.50 -14.35 3.80
C VAL A 69 -17.28 -13.78 2.61
N GLY A 70 -16.63 -13.70 1.45
CA GLY A 70 -17.20 -13.18 0.21
C GLY A 70 -16.47 -13.76 -0.99
N SER A 71 -16.91 -14.96 -1.39
CA SER A 71 -16.60 -15.70 -2.62
C SER A 71 -15.90 -14.90 -3.73
N SER A 72 -14.70 -15.33 -4.10
CA SER A 72 -14.00 -14.92 -5.31
C SER A 72 -14.82 -15.24 -6.56
N ARG A 73 -15.18 -14.21 -7.33
CA ARG A 73 -15.27 -14.32 -8.79
C ARG A 73 -14.50 -13.16 -9.39
N CYS A 74 -13.45 -13.48 -10.14
CA CYS A 74 -12.82 -12.56 -11.06
C CYS A 74 -13.90 -11.92 -11.94
N THR A 75 -14.00 -10.60 -11.93
CA THR A 75 -14.64 -9.86 -13.00
C THR A 75 -13.57 -8.94 -13.56
N GLN A 76 -13.32 -9.08 -14.86
CA GLN A 76 -12.51 -8.17 -15.66
C GLN A 76 -12.93 -6.71 -15.43
N PRO A 77 -12.10 -5.70 -15.77
CA PRO A 77 -12.48 -4.30 -15.66
C PRO A 77 -13.59 -4.00 -16.67
N ALA A 78 -14.82 -4.32 -16.31
CA ALA A 78 -16.00 -3.93 -17.02
C ALA A 78 -16.13 -2.42 -16.82
N ARG A 79 -16.18 -1.69 -17.94
CA ARG A 79 -16.66 -0.30 -17.99
C ARG A 79 -17.83 -0.17 -17.04
N LEU A 80 -17.74 0.80 -16.12
CA LEU A 80 -18.76 1.13 -15.14
C LEU A 80 -20.10 1.41 -15.85
N MET A 81 -20.90 0.38 -16.08
CA MET A 81 -22.32 0.53 -16.33
C MET A 81 -22.97 0.71 -14.96
N MET A 82 -23.26 1.96 -14.64
CA MET A 82 -23.88 2.36 -13.38
C MET A 82 -25.27 1.71 -13.27
N PRO A 83 -25.64 1.12 -12.12
CA PRO A 83 -27.02 0.68 -11.90
C PRO A 83 -27.89 1.93 -11.77
N SER A 84 -28.94 2.04 -12.60
CA SER A 84 -29.96 3.08 -12.45
C SER A 84 -30.68 2.86 -11.11
N GLY A 85 -30.36 3.66 -10.10
CA GLY A 85 -31.01 3.62 -8.79
C GLY A 85 -30.10 3.71 -7.56
N CYS A 86 -28.77 3.78 -7.71
CA CYS A 86 -27.87 4.08 -6.57
C CYS A 86 -27.46 5.55 -6.61
N GLU A 87 -28.16 6.39 -5.86
CA GLU A 87 -27.71 7.77 -5.63
C GLU A 87 -26.47 7.73 -4.73
N PHE A 88 -25.30 7.93 -5.33
CA PHE A 88 -24.10 8.25 -4.58
C PHE A 88 -24.36 9.57 -3.86
N GLY A 89 -24.51 9.51 -2.54
CA GLY A 89 -24.64 10.69 -1.71
C GLY A 89 -23.37 11.53 -1.79
N ASN A 90 -23.32 12.46 -2.73
CA ASN A 90 -22.49 13.65 -2.62
C ASN A 90 -23.12 14.55 -1.54
N HIS A 91 -22.99 14.22 -0.26
CA HIS A 91 -23.34 15.13 0.83
C HIS A 91 -22.27 16.22 0.98
N THR A 92 -22.09 16.96 -0.11
CA THR A 92 -21.94 18.41 -0.03
C THR A 92 -22.97 18.96 -1.01
N ASN A 93 -24.10 19.45 -0.49
CA ASN A 93 -24.98 20.36 -1.22
C ASN A 93 -24.14 21.58 -1.63
N LYS A 94 -23.44 21.50 -2.76
CA LYS A 94 -22.83 22.68 -3.35
C LYS A 94 -23.94 23.36 -4.12
N VAL A 95 -24.62 24.29 -3.45
CA VAL A 95 -25.48 25.27 -4.10
C VAL A 95 -24.66 25.87 -5.25
N PRO A 96 -25.14 25.79 -6.51
CA PRO A 96 -24.46 26.45 -7.61
C PRO A 96 -24.27 27.93 -7.28
N PHE A 97 -23.06 28.45 -7.48
CA PHE A 97 -22.85 29.88 -7.37
C PHE A 97 -23.59 30.56 -8.53
N GLU A 98 -24.42 31.55 -8.23
CA GLU A 98 -25.15 32.34 -9.26
C GLU A 98 -24.19 33.03 -10.23
N ASN A 99 -23.01 33.40 -9.74
CA ASN A 99 -21.96 34.03 -10.50
C ASN A 99 -20.71 33.13 -10.60
N PRO A 100 -20.25 32.77 -11.80
CA PRO A 100 -19.03 31.97 -11.98
C PRO A 100 -17.76 32.68 -11.47
N GLU A 101 -17.68 34.01 -11.51
CA GLU A 101 -16.51 34.75 -11.00
C GLU A 101 -16.34 34.61 -9.48
N ASP A 102 -17.45 34.57 -8.74
CA ASP A 102 -17.44 34.41 -7.29
C ASP A 102 -17.00 33.00 -6.88
N ALA A 103 -17.35 31.99 -7.67
CA ALA A 103 -16.86 30.62 -7.48
C ALA A 103 -15.35 30.52 -7.70
N VAL A 104 -14.80 31.26 -8.67
CA VAL A 104 -13.36 31.32 -8.94
C VAL A 104 -12.64 32.02 -7.80
N LEU A 105 -13.17 33.16 -7.32
CA LEU A 105 -12.59 33.91 -6.21
C LEU A 105 -12.59 33.08 -4.93
N LEU A 106 -13.72 32.45 -4.59
CA LEU A 106 -13.81 31.61 -3.39
C LEU A 106 -12.86 30.42 -3.49
N ARG A 107 -12.74 29.78 -4.66
CA ARG A 107 -11.78 28.68 -4.86
C ARG A 107 -10.33 29.16 -4.74
N ALA A 108 -10.02 30.37 -5.23
CA ALA A 108 -8.70 30.97 -5.12
C ALA A 108 -8.33 31.30 -3.66
N VAL A 109 -9.29 31.77 -2.86
CA VAL A 109 -9.06 32.12 -1.44
C VAL A 109 -9.09 30.88 -0.53
N THR A 110 -9.87 29.86 -0.88
CA THR A 110 -10.00 28.62 -0.07
C THR A 110 -8.89 27.62 -0.36
N ARG A 111 -7.93 27.93 -1.23
CA ARG A 111 -6.80 27.04 -1.46
C ARG A 111 -5.98 26.88 -0.18
N SER A 112 -5.63 25.65 0.15
CA SER A 112 -4.81 25.36 1.32
C SER A 112 -3.47 26.09 1.22
N LEU A 113 -3.05 26.70 2.33
CA LEU A 113 -1.74 27.33 2.43
C LEU A 113 -0.66 26.29 2.11
N MET A 114 0.14 26.57 1.08
CA MET A 114 1.19 25.68 0.64
C MET A 114 2.47 26.06 1.38
N GLU A 115 2.89 25.23 2.33
CA GLU A 115 4.10 25.46 3.12
C GLU A 115 5.21 24.52 2.65
N PHE A 116 6.38 25.09 2.36
CA PHE A 116 7.62 24.35 2.18
C PHE A 116 8.57 24.70 3.31
N SER A 117 9.31 23.70 3.80
CA SER A 117 10.42 23.94 4.70
C SER A 117 11.69 23.25 4.26
N SER A 118 12.81 23.96 4.30
CA SER A 118 14.15 23.42 4.15
C SER A 118 14.93 23.42 5.46
N ILE A 119 15.82 22.44 5.57
CA ILE A 119 16.79 22.33 6.64
C ILE A 119 18.14 21.98 6.01
N ASP A 120 19.23 22.51 6.57
CA ASP A 120 20.58 22.13 6.17
C ASP A 120 20.95 20.78 6.82
N TRP A 121 20.91 19.72 6.03
CA TRP A 121 21.22 18.37 6.49
C TRP A 121 22.67 18.19 6.93
N ASN A 122 23.60 19.06 6.50
CA ASN A 122 25.00 18.98 6.92
C ASN A 122 25.17 19.34 8.41
N LYS A 123 24.21 20.09 8.97
CA LYS A 123 24.20 20.44 10.39
C LYS A 123 23.48 19.40 11.25
N VAL A 124 22.72 18.48 10.64
CA VAL A 124 21.92 17.48 11.34
C VAL A 124 22.79 16.28 11.70
N ALA A 125 22.96 16.07 13.01
CA ALA A 125 23.75 14.95 13.52
C ALA A 125 23.18 13.59 13.08
N THR A 126 24.05 12.73 12.59
CA THR A 126 23.71 11.36 12.19
C THR A 126 23.36 10.51 13.41
N CYS A 127 22.75 9.34 13.17
CA CYS A 127 22.42 8.39 14.24
C CYS A 127 23.65 7.88 15.00
N GLN A 128 24.84 7.85 14.37
CA GLN A 128 26.08 7.41 15.02
C GLN A 128 26.66 8.51 15.90
N GLU A 129 26.71 9.74 15.40
CA GLU A 129 27.19 10.91 16.15
C GLU A 129 26.36 11.14 17.41
N ARG A 130 25.03 11.06 17.31
CA ARG A 130 24.12 11.16 18.48
C ARG A 130 24.34 10.09 19.55
N ARG A 131 24.93 8.94 19.20
CA ARG A 131 25.23 7.86 20.17
C ARG A 131 26.60 8.01 20.81
N LEU A 132 27.53 8.67 20.11
CA LEU A 132 28.92 8.81 20.53
C LEU A 132 29.15 10.11 21.32
N GLU A 133 28.40 11.17 20.98
CA GLU A 133 28.62 12.51 21.51
C GLU A 133 27.57 12.88 22.57
N ASN A 134 28.00 13.08 23.82
CA ASN A 134 27.18 13.64 24.92
C ASN A 134 27.11 15.18 24.84
N LYS A 135 26.94 15.75 23.64
CA LYS A 135 26.81 17.21 23.48
C LYS A 135 25.37 17.62 23.29
N ALA A 136 25.03 18.78 23.84
CA ALA A 136 23.72 19.40 23.65
C ALA A 136 23.53 19.71 22.17
N GLU A 137 22.41 19.24 21.61
CA GLU A 137 22.05 19.46 20.21
C GLU A 137 21.81 20.95 19.96
N GLU A 138 22.60 21.56 19.08
CA GLU A 138 22.39 22.97 18.72
C GLU A 138 21.06 23.13 17.96
N PRO A 139 20.30 24.21 18.21
CA PRO A 139 19.06 24.46 17.49
C PRO A 139 19.36 24.70 16.00
N HIS A 140 18.76 23.89 15.14
CA HIS A 140 18.99 23.94 13.70
C HIS A 140 18.14 25.06 13.07
N GLU A 141 18.75 25.83 12.19
CA GLU A 141 18.09 26.89 11.43
C GLU A 141 17.22 26.27 10.32
N LYS A 142 15.90 26.30 10.50
CA LYS A 142 14.90 25.83 9.53
C LYS A 142 14.32 27.03 8.79
N LEU A 143 14.43 27.04 7.46
CA LEU A 143 13.77 28.03 6.63
C LEU A 143 12.38 27.50 6.24
N THR A 144 11.35 28.32 6.45
CA THR A 144 9.97 27.99 6.08
C THR A 144 9.43 29.05 5.12
N ILE A 145 8.98 28.64 3.94
CA ILE A 145 8.40 29.50 2.92
C ILE A 145 6.94 29.11 2.74
N GLN A 146 6.04 30.08 2.90
CA GLN A 146 4.61 29.90 2.74
C GLN A 146 4.14 30.58 1.46
N PHE A 147 3.44 29.83 0.61
CA PHE A 147 2.80 30.33 -0.59
C PHE A 147 1.30 30.38 -0.36
N ARG A 148 0.73 31.53 -0.70
CA ARG A 148 -0.72 31.78 -0.64
C ARG A 148 -1.27 32.07 -2.01
#